data_AF-A0A9D3UEF6-F1
#
_entry.id   AF-A0A9D3UEF6-F1
#
_cell.length_a   1.000
_cell.length_b   1.000
_cell.length_c   1.000
_cell.angle_alpha   90.00
_cell.angle_beta   90.00
_cell.angle_gamma   90.00
#
_symmetry.space_group_name_H-M   'P 1'
#
loop_
_entity.id
_entity.type
_entity.pdbx_description
1 polymer ?
#
loop_
_entity_poly.entity_id
_entity_poly.type
_entity_poly.pdbx_seq_one_letter_code
_entity_poly.pdbx_strand_id
1 'polypeptide(L)' 'LAKGGIVRMGNGSPNKVTAIGTVQIRMHDETISTLSDVKHVPDLKKNLIFLGILDLKGCKITIDSSRIRVFKR' A
#
# COMPACT_ATOMS: atom_id res chain seq x y z
N LEU A 1 9.60 -16.22 -7.08
CA LEU A 1 10.09 -15.34 -8.17
C LEU A 1 8.89 -14.84 -8.99
N ALA A 2 8.13 -13.86 -8.49
CA ALA A 2 6.96 -13.36 -9.23
C ALA A 2 7.42 -12.33 -10.26
N LYS A 3 7.55 -12.79 -11.51
CA LYS A 3 7.81 -11.98 -12.70
C LYS A 3 6.64 -11.02 -12.93
N GLY A 4 6.96 -9.79 -13.34
CA GLY A 4 6.07 -8.63 -13.43
C GLY A 4 4.63 -8.91 -13.87
N GLY A 5 3.70 -8.47 -13.03
CA GLY A 5 2.27 -8.45 -13.33
C GLY A 5 1.82 -7.13 -13.96
N ILE A 6 0.52 -7.01 -14.18
CA ILE A 6 -0.11 -5.79 -14.67
C ILE A 6 -1.08 -5.27 -13.60
N VAL A 7 -1.05 -3.97 -13.36
CA VAL A 7 -2.09 -3.26 -12.61
C VAL A 7 -3.00 -2.58 -13.62
N ARG A 8 -4.32 -2.81 -13.52
CA ARG A 8 -5.31 -2.07 -14.32
C ARG A 8 -5.71 -0.81 -13.57
N MET A 9 -5.58 0.32 -14.25
CA MET A 9 -5.92 1.63 -13.70
C MET A 9 -7.43 1.89 -13.73
N GLY A 10 -7.88 2.96 -13.08
CA GLY A 10 -9.29 3.35 -13.07
C GLY A 10 -9.87 3.65 -14.46
N ASN A 11 -9.03 4.09 -15.40
CA ASN A 11 -9.40 4.27 -16.82
C ASN A 11 -9.25 2.96 -17.64
N GLY A 12 -8.99 1.83 -16.99
CA GLY A 12 -8.80 0.53 -17.62
C GLY A 12 -7.43 0.28 -18.24
N SER A 13 -6.54 1.27 -18.30
CA SER A 13 -5.21 1.11 -18.93
C SER A 13 -4.33 0.15 -18.12
N PRO A 14 -3.54 -0.72 -18.78
CA PRO A 14 -2.60 -1.60 -18.10
C PRO A 14 -1.30 -0.85 -17.77
N ASN A 15 -0.79 -1.00 -16.56
CA ASN A 15 0.56 -0.58 -16.17
C ASN A 15 1.38 -1.76 -15.68
N LYS A 16 2.67 -1.78 -16.03
CA LYS A 16 3.58 -2.88 -15.70
C LYS A 16 4.09 -2.77 -14.27
N VAL A 17 4.03 -3.87 -13.54
CA VAL A 17 4.75 -4.03 -12.28
C VAL A 17 6.20 -4.41 -12.61
N THR A 18 7.15 -3.58 -12.23
CA THR A 18 8.58 -3.79 -12.52
C THR A 18 9.32 -4.50 -11.41
N ALA A 19 8.83 -4.40 -10.17
CA ALA A 19 9.37 -5.13 -9.02
C ALA A 19 8.28 -5.40 -7.97
N ILE A 20 8.54 -6.37 -7.10
CA ILE A 20 7.78 -6.59 -5.87
C ILE A 20 8.78 -6.53 -4.72
N GLY A 21 8.48 -5.74 -3.70
CA GLY A 21 9.38 -5.51 -2.59
C GLY A 21 8.68 -5.26 -1.27
N THR A 22 9.47 -4.82 -0.30
CA THR A 22 9.03 -4.49 1.04
C THR A 22 9.25 -2.99 1.29
N VAL A 23 8.28 -2.33 1.90
CA VAL A 23 8.34 -0.91 2.27
C VAL A 23 8.07 -0.76 3.76
N GLN A 24 8.87 0.06 4.44
CA GLN A 24 8.61 0.48 5.80
C GLN A 24 7.91 1.83 5.82
N ILE A 25 6.88 1.97 6.67
CA ILE A 25 6.11 3.19 6.81
C ILE A 25 6.08 3.55 8.29
N ARG A 26 6.44 4.81 8.60
CA ARG A 26 6.24 5.37 9.94
C ARG A 26 4.82 5.89 10.07
N MET A 27 4.11 5.40 11.07
CA MET A 27 2.72 5.76 11.37
C MET A 27 2.67 7.03 12.25
N HIS A 28 1.46 7.56 12.46
CA HIS A 28 1.24 8.78 13.24
C HIS A 28 1.61 8.65 14.73
N ASP A 29 1.67 7.43 15.25
CA ASP A 29 2.06 7.08 16.61
C ASP A 29 3.55 6.69 16.70
N GLU A 30 4.33 7.08 15.67
CA GLU A 30 5.76 6.78 15.51
C GLU A 30 6.10 5.31 15.25
N THR A 31 5.11 4.41 15.26
CA THR A 31 5.33 2.97 15.00
C THR A 31 5.75 2.75 13.55
N ILE A 32 6.77 1.90 13.35
CA ILE A 32 7.17 1.46 12.01
C ILE A 32 6.40 0.18 11.65
N SER A 33 5.67 0.23 10.54
CA SER A 33 4.99 -0.92 9.96
C SER A 33 5.66 -1.35 8.66
N THR A 34 5.87 -2.65 8.52
CA THR A 34 6.49 -3.26 7.34
C THR A 34 5.40 -3.81 6.42
N LEU A 35 5.33 -3.28 5.19
CA LEU A 35 4.48 -3.80 4.13
C LEU A 35 5.31 -4.65 3.18
N SER A 36 5.18 -5.97 3.27
CA SER A 36 5.60 -6.92 2.23
C SER A 36 4.70 -6.86 0.98
N ASP A 37 5.18 -7.46 -0.10
CA ASP A 37 4.43 -7.72 -1.35
C ASP A 37 3.93 -6.44 -2.06
N VAL A 38 4.69 -5.34 -1.90
CA VAL A 38 4.39 -4.06 -2.51
C VAL A 38 4.83 -4.08 -3.97
N LYS A 39 3.87 -3.82 -4.87
CA LYS A 39 4.10 -3.75 -6.32
C LYS A 39 4.69 -2.38 -6.69
N HIS A 40 5.88 -2.38 -7.27
CA HIS A 40 6.49 -1.18 -7.85
C HIS A 40 5.99 -0.99 -9.28
N VAL A 41 5.31 0.13 -9.52
CA VAL A 41 4.72 0.51 -10.81
C VAL A 41 5.22 1.92 -11.15
N PRO A 42 6.25 2.08 -12.02
CA PRO A 42 6.89 3.37 -12.27
C PRO A 42 5.93 4.46 -12.76
N ASP A 43 4.88 4.07 -13.48
CA ASP A 43 3.89 5.00 -14.04
C ASP A 43 2.94 5.58 -12.96
N LEU A 44 2.91 5.00 -11.74
CA LEU A 44 2.17 5.56 -10.60
C LEU A 44 2.97 6.69 -9.95
N LYS A 45 2.47 7.92 -10.08
CA LYS A 45 3.06 9.11 -9.45
C LYS A 45 2.96 9.14 -7.92
N LYS A 46 2.07 8.34 -7.33
CA LYS A 46 1.80 8.30 -5.88
C LYS A 46 1.71 6.85 -5.42
N ASN A 47 2.09 6.63 -4.16
CA ASN A 47 1.91 5.36 -3.50
C ASN A 47 0.42 5.10 -3.22
N LEU A 48 -0.02 3.86 -3.43
CA LEU A 48 -1.36 3.40 -3.11
C LEU A 48 -1.28 2.35 -2.02
N ILE A 49 -2.07 2.55 -0.96
CA ILE A 49 -2.19 1.60 0.15
C ILE A 49 -3.67 1.29 0.32
N PHE A 50 -4.04 0.05 0.05
CA PHE A 50 -5.43 -0.39 0.20
C PHE A 50 -5.75 -0.60 1.67
N LEU A 51 -6.89 -0.05 2.09
CA LEU A 51 -7.31 -0.14 3.48
C LEU A 51 -7.54 -1.58 3.94
N GLY A 52 -8.13 -2.41 3.08
CA GLY A 52 -8.33 -3.83 3.36
C GLY A 52 -7.03 -4.61 3.56
N ILE A 53 -5.93 -4.21 2.90
CA ILE A 53 -4.62 -4.85 3.13
C ILE A 53 -4.06 -4.48 4.52
N LEU A 54 -4.31 -3.26 4.98
CA LEU A 54 -3.93 -2.86 6.34
C LEU A 54 -4.73 -3.65 7.39
N ASP A 55 -6.04 -3.81 7.19
CA ASP A 55 -6.88 -4.62 8.10
C ASP A 55 -6.46 -6.10 8.12
N LEU A 56 -6.18 -6.69 6.94
CA LEU A 56 -5.62 -8.05 6.83
C LEU A 56 -4.26 -8.20 7.53
N LYS A 57 -3.47 -7.13 7.59
CA LYS A 57 -2.20 -7.09 8.33
C LYS A 57 -2.37 -6.76 9.82
N GLY A 58 -3.60 -6.77 10.33
CA GLY A 58 -3.92 -6.54 11.73
C GLY A 58 -3.84 -5.08 12.15
N CYS A 59 -3.84 -4.13 11.21
CA CYS A 59 -3.88 -2.72 11.56
C CYS A 59 -5.31 -2.31 11.92
N LYS A 60 -5.46 -1.55 13.01
CA LYS A 60 -6.69 -0.81 13.29
C LYS A 60 -6.66 0.50 12.52
N ILE A 61 -7.72 0.79 11.78
CA ILE A 61 -7.88 2.08 11.11
C ILE A 61 -8.99 2.86 11.80
N THR A 62 -8.74 4.13 12.09
CA THR A 62 -9.78 5.10 12.40
C THR A 62 -9.81 6.19 11.33
N ILE A 63 -11.03 6.58 10.95
CA ILE A 63 -11.28 7.65 9.98
C ILE A 63 -12.12 8.69 10.70
N ASP A 64 -11.61 9.91 10.79
CA ASP A 64 -12.37 11.09 11.20
C ASP A 64 -12.54 12.03 10.00
N SER A 65 -13.28 13.12 10.17
CA SER A 65 -13.63 14.04 9.08
C SER A 65 -12.43 14.65 8.34
N SER A 66 -11.22 14.57 8.89
CA SER A 66 -10.02 15.18 8.31
C SER A 66 -8.79 14.27 8.25
N ARG A 67 -8.79 13.16 8.99
CA ARG A 67 -7.61 12.31 9.20
C ARG A 67 -7.95 10.84 9.15
N ILE A 68 -7.02 10.10 8.55
CA ILE A 68 -6.96 8.64 8.65
C ILE A 68 -5.80 8.31 9.57
N ARG A 69 -6.06 7.56 10.63
CA ARG A 69 -5.03 7.04 11.54
C ARG A 69 -5.00 5.54 11.43
N VAL A 70 -3.78 5.03 11.28
CA VAL A 70 -3.48 3.60 11.26
C VAL A 70 -2.68 3.29 12.51
N PHE A 71 -3.13 2.28 13.24
CA PHE A 71 -2.49 1.76 14.44
C PHE A 71 -2.15 0.30 14.19
N LYS A 72 -1.00 -0.14 14.68
CA LYS A 72 -0.72 -1.57 14.76
C LYS A 72 -1.50 -2.14 15.94
N ARG A 73 -2.25 -3.23 15.76
CA ARG A 73 -2.82 -3.98 16.88
C ARG A 73 -1.73 -4.73 17.64
#